data_AF-A0A5B8G636-F1
#
_entry.id   AF-A0A5B8G636-F1
#
_cell.length_a   1.000
_cell.length_b   1.000
_cell.length_c   1.000
_cell.angle_alpha   90.00
_cell.angle_beta   90.00
_cell.angle_gamma   90.00
#
_symmetry.space_group_name_H-M   'P 1'
#
loop_
_entity.id
_entity.type
_entity.pdbx_description
1 polymer ?
#
loop_
_entity_poly.entity_id
_entity_poly.type
_entity_poly.pdbx_seq_one_letter_code
_entity_poly.pdbx_strand_id
1 'polypeptide(L)'
;MPTTELVEIGAGGGSIARRDDMGRLAVGPKSASSVPGPASYGRGGTAPTITDANVVLGKLRPEGFAGGSFALRPDLAAQAVERDVAAPLGLSSTAWAAAGIVEIGEEAMANAARVHAIEQGKDVTRYHLMASGGAGPLHAVRIAEKLGITRVIIPADAGVGSAVGFLSAPVAYEVARTVLTLTERVDLPALAALQDAMAQEATGVVGPALAPGAPVHISLAAELQYQGQGHAVRVPLASPLRSGEDIARMTAAFHAAYRTIYGTDMPANPVELVALSLTAQGDAPPMRAVPPAPPARRAGRRPMCRCSTPPWVRTWPSASMPATRCPRARASTALPGSGGPDHHLRARGLVRRGPPPAT
;
A
#
# COMPACT_ATOMS: atom_id res chain seq x y z
N MET A 1 -2.88 15.86 -14.42
CA MET A 1 -3.75 14.68 -14.22
C MET A 1 -3.40 14.12 -12.86
N PRO A 2 -4.33 14.11 -11.89
CA PRO A 2 -4.08 13.45 -10.63
C PRO A 2 -3.88 11.97 -10.89
N THR A 3 -2.66 11.50 -10.66
CA THR A 3 -2.30 10.09 -10.74
C THR A 3 -2.13 9.57 -9.33
N THR A 4 -2.56 8.34 -9.07
CA THR A 4 -2.15 7.64 -7.86
C THR A 4 -0.63 7.59 -7.84
N GLU A 5 -0.03 8.17 -6.80
CA GLU A 5 1.42 8.14 -6.65
C GLU A 5 1.86 6.69 -6.39
N LEU A 6 2.63 6.17 -7.33
CA LEU A 6 3.25 4.87 -7.26
C LEU A 6 4.76 5.08 -7.31
N VAL A 7 5.46 4.60 -6.28
CA VAL A 7 6.91 4.48 -6.33
C VAL A 7 7.24 3.06 -6.75
N GLU A 8 7.83 2.93 -7.94
CA GLU A 8 8.40 1.67 -8.39
C GLU A 8 9.76 1.45 -7.76
N ILE A 9 9.94 0.29 -7.14
CA ILE A 9 11.19 -0.09 -6.51
C ILE A 9 11.85 -1.13 -7.41
N GLY A 10 13.07 -0.86 -7.89
CA GLY A 10 13.87 -1.75 -8.75
C GLY A 10 14.38 -3.03 -8.07
N ALA A 11 13.73 -3.47 -6.99
CA ALA A 11 14.01 -4.69 -6.24
C ALA A 11 12.77 -5.58 -6.26
N GLY A 12 12.83 -6.66 -7.03
CA GLY A 12 11.79 -7.69 -7.11
C GLY A 12 12.40 -9.07 -7.28
N GLY A 13 11.58 -10.11 -7.41
CA GLY A 13 12.07 -11.50 -7.48
C GLY A 13 13.14 -11.74 -8.57
N GLY A 14 13.04 -11.04 -9.70
CA GLY A 14 14.00 -11.13 -10.80
C GLY A 14 15.26 -10.27 -10.65
N SER A 15 15.40 -9.45 -9.61
CA SER A 15 16.57 -8.56 -9.46
C SER A 15 17.85 -9.38 -9.33
N ILE A 16 18.83 -9.08 -10.18
CA ILE A 16 20.05 -9.86 -10.34
C ILE A 16 21.05 -9.47 -9.24
N ALA A 17 21.58 -10.48 -8.56
CA ALA A 17 22.69 -10.35 -7.63
C ALA A 17 24.04 -10.45 -8.35
N ARG A 18 25.00 -9.61 -7.96
CA ARG A 18 26.36 -9.65 -8.48
C ARG A 18 27.37 -9.12 -7.46
N ARG A 19 28.64 -9.45 -7.69
CA ARG A 19 29.76 -8.68 -7.14
C ARG A 19 29.91 -7.38 -7.93
N ASP A 20 29.90 -6.23 -7.26
CA ASP A 20 30.15 -4.94 -7.90
C ASP A 20 31.66 -4.69 -8.11
N ASP A 21 31.98 -3.57 -8.75
CA ASP A 21 33.37 -3.19 -9.08
C ASP A 21 34.23 -2.93 -7.82
N MET A 22 33.59 -2.65 -6.68
CA MET A 22 34.24 -2.50 -5.38
C MET A 22 34.38 -3.82 -4.62
N GLY A 23 33.95 -4.94 -5.23
CA GLY A 23 34.01 -6.26 -4.63
C GLY A 23 32.94 -6.53 -3.57
N ARG A 24 31.83 -5.78 -3.56
CA ARG A 24 30.71 -5.94 -2.62
C ARG A 24 29.55 -6.67 -3.28
N LEU A 25 28.68 -7.27 -2.47
CA LEU A 25 27.42 -7.82 -2.95
C LEU A 25 26.46 -6.68 -3.29
N ALA A 26 25.94 -6.69 -4.51
CA ALA A 26 24.91 -5.77 -4.99
C ALA A 26 23.73 -6.55 -5.60
N VAL A 27 22.51 -6.03 -5.45
CA VAL A 27 21.29 -6.63 -6.02
C VAL A 27 20.55 -5.56 -6.81
N GLY A 28 20.21 -5.85 -8.07
CA GLY A 28 19.62 -4.89 -8.99
C GLY A 28 20.65 -3.88 -9.56
N PRO A 29 20.19 -2.80 -10.22
CA PRO A 29 18.81 -2.57 -10.67
C PRO A 29 18.42 -3.48 -11.85
N LYS A 30 19.38 -4.16 -12.48
CA LYS A 30 19.11 -5.11 -13.57
C LYS A 30 18.25 -6.28 -13.08
N SER A 31 17.29 -6.68 -13.91
CA SER A 31 16.35 -7.77 -13.64
C SER A 31 16.47 -8.84 -14.72
N ALA A 32 16.33 -10.11 -14.32
CA ALA A 32 16.23 -11.25 -15.22
C ALA A 32 14.86 -11.36 -15.91
N SER A 33 13.91 -10.48 -15.56
CA SER A 33 12.52 -10.50 -16.03
C SER A 33 11.85 -11.85 -15.77
N SER A 34 10.81 -12.20 -16.54
CA SER A 34 10.16 -13.51 -16.54
C SER A 34 10.79 -14.48 -17.56
N VAL A 35 11.41 -13.95 -18.62
CA VAL A 35 12.14 -14.67 -19.66
C VAL A 35 13.44 -13.90 -19.96
N PRO A 36 14.64 -14.50 -19.79
CA PRO A 36 14.86 -15.90 -19.42
C PRO A 36 14.57 -16.22 -17.94
N GLY A 37 14.40 -15.19 -17.09
CA GLY A 37 14.00 -15.32 -15.69
C GLY A 37 15.12 -15.78 -14.75
N PRO A 38 14.79 -15.98 -13.45
CA PRO A 38 15.67 -16.60 -12.46
C PRO A 38 16.30 -17.91 -12.94
N ALA A 39 17.50 -18.25 -12.45
CA ALA A 39 18.16 -19.51 -12.82
C ALA A 39 17.32 -20.74 -12.44
N SER A 40 16.61 -20.65 -11.31
CA SER A 40 15.67 -21.63 -10.79
C SER A 40 14.50 -21.90 -11.73
N TYR A 41 14.30 -21.06 -12.75
CA TYR A 41 13.29 -21.28 -13.76
C TYR A 41 13.75 -22.27 -14.85
N GLY A 42 15.06 -22.49 -15.03
CA GLY A 42 15.54 -23.43 -16.05
C GLY A 42 15.16 -23.05 -17.48
N ARG A 43 14.88 -21.77 -17.75
CA ARG A 43 14.51 -21.22 -19.07
C ARG A 43 15.68 -20.52 -19.79
N GLY A 44 16.90 -20.89 -19.44
CA GLY A 44 18.13 -20.27 -19.96
C GLY A 44 18.66 -19.09 -19.13
N GLY A 45 17.97 -18.72 -18.04
CA GLY A 45 18.48 -17.76 -17.08
C GLY A 45 19.64 -18.37 -16.29
N THR A 46 20.74 -17.63 -16.14
CA THR A 46 21.94 -18.14 -15.45
C THR A 46 22.41 -17.24 -14.32
N ALA A 47 22.03 -15.96 -14.31
CA ALA A 47 22.41 -15.02 -13.27
C ALA A 47 21.58 -15.27 -11.98
N PRO A 48 22.18 -15.18 -10.78
CA PRO A 48 21.45 -15.36 -9.54
C PRO A 48 20.51 -14.19 -9.28
N THR A 49 19.31 -14.48 -8.78
CA THR A 49 18.28 -13.48 -8.46
C THR A 49 17.78 -13.61 -7.02
N ILE A 50 16.94 -12.67 -6.58
CA ILE A 50 16.23 -12.77 -5.28
C ILE A 50 15.37 -14.05 -5.22
N THR A 51 14.72 -14.44 -6.33
CA THR A 51 13.96 -15.69 -6.40
C THR A 51 14.88 -16.91 -6.21
N ASP A 52 16.04 -16.94 -6.87
CA ASP A 52 17.02 -18.03 -6.69
C ASP A 52 17.46 -18.15 -5.24
N ALA A 53 17.77 -17.02 -4.60
CA ALA A 53 18.16 -16.99 -3.20
C ALA A 53 17.02 -17.48 -2.29
N ASN A 54 15.76 -17.10 -2.55
CA ASN A 54 14.60 -17.61 -1.83
C ASN A 54 14.40 -19.13 -2.01
N VAL A 55 14.74 -19.69 -3.18
CA VAL A 55 14.73 -21.14 -3.42
C VAL A 55 15.84 -21.83 -2.62
N VAL A 56 17.07 -21.31 -2.65
CA VAL A 56 18.22 -21.84 -1.89
C VAL A 56 17.93 -21.85 -0.38
N LEU A 57 17.29 -20.79 0.13
CA LEU A 57 16.90 -20.68 1.55
C LEU A 57 15.67 -21.53 1.91
N GLY A 58 15.00 -22.14 0.94
CA GLY A 58 13.76 -22.89 1.15
C GLY A 58 12.57 -22.04 1.56
N LYS A 59 12.60 -20.72 1.31
CA LYS A 59 11.45 -19.81 1.46
C LYS A 59 10.41 -20.08 0.37
N LEU A 60 10.86 -20.50 -0.81
CA LEU A 60 10.02 -20.98 -1.90
C LEU A 60 10.05 -22.51 -1.97
N ARG A 61 8.88 -23.14 -1.99
CA ARG A 61 8.75 -24.57 -2.21
C ARG A 61 8.81 -24.86 -3.71
N PRO A 62 9.69 -25.77 -4.16
CA PRO A 62 9.70 -26.21 -5.56
C PRO A 62 8.41 -26.93 -5.95
N GLU A 63 7.85 -27.73 -5.04
CA GLU A 63 6.65 -28.51 -5.29
C GLU A 63 5.41 -27.61 -5.34
N GLY A 64 4.64 -27.69 -6.43
CA GLY A 64 3.40 -26.94 -6.59
C GLY A 64 3.58 -25.44 -6.84
N PHE A 65 4.81 -24.98 -7.14
CA PHE A 65 5.07 -23.59 -7.51
C PHE A 65 4.21 -23.19 -8.72
N ALA A 66 3.68 -21.95 -8.69
CA ALA A 66 2.73 -21.44 -9.67
C ALA A 66 1.55 -22.40 -9.97
N GLY A 67 1.02 -23.06 -8.93
CA GLY A 67 -0.08 -24.02 -9.07
C GLY A 67 0.31 -25.32 -9.78
N GLY A 68 1.61 -25.64 -9.83
CA GLY A 68 2.14 -26.81 -10.54
C GLY A 68 2.38 -26.57 -12.03
N SER A 69 2.08 -25.38 -12.56
CA SER A 69 2.40 -25.01 -13.94
C SER A 69 3.90 -24.90 -14.20
N PHE A 70 4.70 -24.88 -13.13
CA PHE A 70 6.11 -24.62 -13.23
C PHE A 70 6.93 -25.36 -12.15
N ALA A 71 7.93 -26.11 -12.58
CA ALA A 71 8.85 -26.81 -11.69
C ALA A 71 10.11 -25.98 -11.48
N LEU A 72 10.34 -25.56 -10.23
CA LEU A 72 11.58 -24.88 -9.88
C LEU A 72 12.77 -25.86 -9.88
N ARG A 73 13.95 -25.34 -10.21
CA ARG A 73 15.23 -26.05 -10.24
C ARG A 73 16.17 -25.54 -9.15
N PRO A 74 16.10 -26.09 -7.92
CA PRO A 74 16.95 -25.65 -6.80
C PRO A 74 18.44 -25.84 -7.07
N ASP A 75 18.80 -26.84 -7.87
CA ASP A 75 20.17 -27.10 -8.29
C ASP A 75 20.74 -25.94 -9.13
N LEU A 76 19.96 -25.42 -10.08
CA LEU A 76 20.36 -24.27 -10.90
C LEU A 76 20.45 -22.99 -10.07
N ALA A 77 19.53 -22.80 -9.12
CA ALA A 77 19.57 -21.68 -8.19
C ALA A 77 20.85 -21.70 -7.35
N ALA A 78 21.19 -22.86 -6.75
CA ALA A 78 22.38 -23.02 -5.94
C ALA A 78 23.67 -22.81 -6.76
N GLN A 79 23.74 -23.37 -7.98
CA GLN A 79 24.89 -23.19 -8.87
C GLN A 79 25.10 -21.72 -9.26
N ALA A 80 24.02 -20.98 -9.57
CA ALA A 80 24.12 -19.56 -9.91
C ALA A 80 24.60 -18.71 -8.73
N VAL A 81 24.05 -18.93 -7.53
CA VAL A 81 24.46 -18.21 -6.32
C VAL A 81 25.91 -18.55 -5.94
N GLU A 82 26.31 -19.80 -6.06
CA GLU A 82 27.68 -20.23 -5.75
C GLU A 82 28.70 -19.58 -6.70
N ARG A 83 28.44 -19.70 -8.01
CA ARG A 83 29.37 -19.25 -9.06
C ARG A 83 29.57 -17.73 -9.06
N ASP A 84 28.48 -16.96 -8.94
CA ASP A 84 28.52 -15.53 -9.21
C ASP A 84 28.52 -14.66 -7.94
N VAL A 85 28.23 -15.25 -6.77
CA VAL A 85 28.19 -14.53 -5.50
C VAL A 85 29.08 -15.17 -4.44
N ALA A 86 28.88 -16.44 -4.10
CA ALA A 86 29.61 -17.04 -2.97
C ALA A 86 31.11 -17.15 -3.25
N ALA A 87 31.50 -17.78 -4.35
CA ALA A 87 32.91 -17.97 -4.71
C ALA A 87 33.65 -16.64 -4.98
N PRO A 88 33.10 -15.68 -5.76
CA PRO A 88 33.77 -14.41 -6.01
C PRO A 88 33.93 -13.51 -4.79
N LEU A 89 33.08 -13.66 -3.78
CA LEU A 89 33.16 -12.94 -2.50
C LEU A 89 33.91 -13.72 -1.41
N GLY A 90 34.37 -14.94 -1.69
CA GLY A 90 35.04 -15.79 -0.71
C GLY A 90 34.14 -16.23 0.45
N LEU A 91 32.84 -16.35 0.23
CA LEU A 91 31.88 -16.80 1.24
C LEU A 91 31.92 -18.32 1.36
N SER A 92 31.96 -18.83 2.59
CA SER A 92 32.07 -20.27 2.87
C SER A 92 30.77 -21.05 2.68
N SER A 93 29.68 -20.42 2.21
CA SER A 93 28.36 -21.03 2.11
C SER A 93 27.47 -20.34 1.09
N THR A 94 26.95 -21.12 0.13
CA THR A 94 25.90 -20.70 -0.80
C THR A 94 24.65 -20.20 -0.07
N ALA A 95 24.29 -20.81 1.06
CA ALA A 95 23.16 -20.39 1.88
C ALA A 95 23.40 -19.02 2.52
N TRP A 96 24.64 -18.71 2.93
CA TRP A 96 24.98 -17.39 3.45
C TRP A 96 24.94 -16.32 2.36
N ALA A 97 25.49 -16.64 1.19
CA ALA A 97 25.37 -15.79 0.01
C ALA A 97 23.90 -15.50 -0.33
N ALA A 98 23.04 -16.53 -0.38
CA ALA A 98 21.61 -16.39 -0.62
C ALA A 98 20.91 -15.51 0.42
N ALA A 99 21.21 -15.69 1.71
CA ALA A 99 20.67 -14.82 2.76
C ALA A 99 21.11 -13.36 2.58
N GLY A 100 22.37 -13.11 2.20
CA GLY A 100 22.86 -11.77 1.88
C GLY A 100 22.13 -11.13 0.70
N ILE A 101 21.85 -11.89 -0.36
CA ILE A 101 21.07 -11.42 -1.52
C ILE A 101 19.68 -10.96 -1.08
N VAL A 102 18.98 -11.79 -0.30
CA VAL A 102 17.63 -11.47 0.17
C VAL A 102 17.63 -10.27 1.11
N GLU A 103 18.58 -10.19 2.05
CA GLU A 103 18.69 -9.09 3.01
C GLU A 103 18.97 -7.74 2.33
N ILE A 104 19.85 -7.71 1.31
CA ILE A 104 20.11 -6.50 0.52
C ILE A 104 18.87 -6.09 -0.28
N GLY A 105 18.18 -7.05 -0.89
CA GLY A 105 16.93 -6.77 -1.61
C GLY A 105 15.84 -6.21 -0.69
N GLU A 106 15.65 -6.83 0.48
CA GLU A 106 14.67 -6.39 1.48
C GLU A 106 15.03 -5.02 2.08
N GLU A 107 16.33 -4.71 2.27
CA GLU A 107 16.77 -3.37 2.68
C GLU A 107 16.49 -2.32 1.61
N ALA A 108 16.74 -2.63 0.33
CA ALA A 108 16.41 -1.72 -0.77
C ALA A 108 14.91 -1.44 -0.84
N MET A 109 14.07 -2.46 -0.68
CA MET A 109 12.60 -2.31 -0.63
C MET A 109 12.15 -1.47 0.56
N ALA A 110 12.68 -1.73 1.77
CA ALA A 110 12.36 -0.95 2.95
C ALA A 110 12.84 0.50 2.82
N ASN A 111 14.05 0.73 2.31
CA ASN A 111 14.58 2.09 2.14
C ASN A 111 13.75 2.91 1.17
N ALA A 112 13.33 2.34 0.04
CA ALA A 112 12.49 3.06 -0.91
C ALA A 112 11.11 3.42 -0.32
N ALA A 113 10.49 2.52 0.44
CA ALA A 113 9.25 2.82 1.17
C ALA A 113 9.45 3.94 2.22
N ARG A 114 10.60 3.94 2.92
CA ARG A 114 10.96 4.97 3.90
C ARG A 114 11.16 6.34 3.25
N VAL A 115 11.91 6.41 2.14
CA VAL A 115 12.14 7.65 1.39
C VAL A 115 10.82 8.23 0.91
N HIS A 116 9.96 7.41 0.30
CA HIS A 116 8.66 7.87 -0.17
C HIS A 116 7.77 8.41 0.96
N ALA A 117 7.76 7.74 2.11
CA ALA A 117 7.00 8.22 3.25
C ALA A 117 7.53 9.57 3.79
N ILE A 118 8.86 9.76 3.83
CA ILE A 118 9.48 11.02 4.25
C ILE A 118 9.14 12.16 3.28
N GLU A 119 9.20 11.91 1.97
CA GLU A 119 8.80 12.89 0.94
C GLU A 119 7.35 13.37 1.13
N GLN A 120 6.50 12.51 1.69
CA GLN A 120 5.09 12.77 1.98
C GLN A 120 4.84 13.29 3.40
N GLY A 121 5.88 13.52 4.21
CA GLY A 121 5.75 13.92 5.61
C GLY A 121 5.09 12.86 6.51
N LYS A 122 5.15 11.59 6.12
CA LYS A 122 4.48 10.47 6.80
C LYS A 122 5.44 9.66 7.66
N ASP A 123 4.99 9.35 8.87
CA ASP A 123 5.65 8.43 9.79
C ASP A 123 5.22 6.97 9.50
N VAL A 124 6.09 6.19 8.85
CA VAL A 124 5.81 4.80 8.43
C VAL A 124 5.37 3.89 9.57
N THR A 125 5.81 4.13 10.81
CA THR A 125 5.52 3.22 11.94
C THR A 125 4.05 3.27 12.36
N ARG A 126 3.31 4.30 11.92
CA ARG A 126 1.89 4.48 12.21
C ARG A 126 0.98 3.71 11.26
N TYR A 127 1.53 3.13 10.20
CA TYR A 127 0.76 2.44 9.16
C TYR A 127 0.81 0.92 9.33
N HIS A 128 -0.04 0.22 8.57
CA HIS A 128 0.00 -1.22 8.42
C HIS A 128 0.56 -1.55 7.04
N LEU A 129 1.41 -2.57 6.95
CA LEU A 129 1.95 -3.02 5.67
C LEU A 129 1.00 -4.03 5.03
N MET A 130 0.37 -3.66 3.91
CA MET A 130 -0.39 -4.61 3.09
C MET A 130 0.52 -5.17 2.00
N ALA A 131 0.70 -6.49 1.98
CA ALA A 131 1.56 -7.16 1.00
C ALA A 131 0.73 -7.91 -0.05
N SER A 132 0.85 -7.46 -1.30
CA SER A 132 0.28 -8.10 -2.49
C SER A 132 1.37 -8.36 -3.55
N GLY A 133 1.00 -8.96 -4.67
CA GLY A 133 1.92 -9.50 -5.66
C GLY A 133 2.44 -10.90 -5.28
N GLY A 134 2.92 -11.64 -6.28
CA GLY A 134 3.35 -13.03 -6.10
C GLY A 134 4.49 -13.22 -5.09
N ALA A 135 5.38 -12.25 -4.96
CA ALA A 135 6.52 -12.30 -4.03
C ALA A 135 6.35 -11.43 -2.77
N GLY A 136 5.35 -10.54 -2.72
CA GLY A 136 5.18 -9.61 -1.61
C GLY A 136 5.13 -10.29 -0.24
N PRO A 137 4.28 -11.31 -0.03
CA PRO A 137 4.20 -12.03 1.23
C PRO A 137 5.51 -12.69 1.70
N LEU A 138 6.43 -13.03 0.79
CA LEU A 138 7.72 -13.66 1.14
C LEU A 138 8.65 -12.70 1.90
N HIS A 139 8.52 -11.40 1.62
CA HIS A 139 9.41 -10.36 2.12
C HIS A 139 8.73 -9.44 3.14
N ALA A 140 7.40 -9.48 3.22
CA ALA A 140 6.58 -8.53 3.98
C ALA A 140 6.99 -8.39 5.45
N VAL A 141 7.17 -9.51 6.17
CA VAL A 141 7.53 -9.46 7.60
C VAL A 141 8.86 -8.77 7.81
N ARG A 142 9.85 -9.09 6.98
CA ARG A 142 11.20 -8.56 7.12
C ARG A 142 11.28 -7.08 6.76
N ILE A 143 10.54 -6.67 5.73
CA ILE A 143 10.36 -5.26 5.37
C ILE A 143 9.67 -4.51 6.51
N ALA A 144 8.61 -5.08 7.10
CA ALA A 144 7.89 -4.45 8.21
C ALA A 144 8.80 -4.22 9.43
N GLU A 145 9.64 -5.20 9.79
CA GLU A 145 10.63 -5.07 10.85
C GLU A 145 11.59 -3.89 10.60
N LYS A 146 12.14 -3.79 9.38
CA LYS A 146 13.06 -2.70 8.96
C LYS A 146 12.41 -1.32 8.97
N LEU A 147 11.09 -1.28 8.80
CA LEU A 147 10.29 -0.05 8.82
C LEU A 147 9.70 0.26 10.20
N GLY A 148 9.87 -0.61 11.20
CA GLY A 148 9.21 -0.45 12.51
C GLY A 148 7.69 -0.61 12.46
N ILE A 149 7.16 -1.29 11.44
CA ILE A 149 5.73 -1.56 11.28
C ILE A 149 5.35 -2.80 12.08
N THR A 150 4.35 -2.65 12.95
CA THR A 150 3.94 -3.72 13.89
C THR A 150 2.87 -4.66 13.33
N ARG A 151 2.24 -4.32 12.20
CA ARG A 151 1.16 -5.11 11.62
C ARG A 151 1.31 -5.26 10.11
N VAL A 152 1.28 -6.51 9.67
CA VAL A 152 1.27 -6.91 8.26
C VAL A 152 -0.08 -7.53 7.91
N ILE A 153 -0.63 -7.13 6.77
CA ILE A 153 -1.87 -7.64 6.19
C ILE A 153 -1.52 -8.37 4.89
N ILE A 154 -1.80 -9.66 4.84
CA ILE A 154 -1.64 -10.48 3.62
C ILE A 154 -3.04 -10.92 3.20
N PRO A 155 -3.60 -10.35 2.12
CA PRO A 155 -4.88 -10.80 1.57
C PRO A 155 -4.81 -12.25 1.09
N ALA A 156 -5.94 -12.96 1.10
CA ALA A 156 -6.02 -14.34 0.59
C ALA A 156 -5.53 -14.42 -0.87
N ASP A 157 -5.93 -13.46 -1.70
CA ASP A 157 -5.56 -13.36 -3.10
C ASP A 157 -4.37 -12.43 -3.33
N ALA A 158 -3.43 -12.36 -2.38
CA ALA A 158 -2.26 -11.49 -2.46
C ALA A 158 -1.51 -11.62 -3.80
N GLY A 159 -1.39 -12.83 -4.33
CA GLY A 159 -0.70 -13.09 -5.61
C GLY A 159 -1.31 -12.37 -6.83
N VAL A 160 -2.59 -11.99 -6.78
CA VAL A 160 -3.34 -11.36 -7.87
C VAL A 160 -4.01 -10.04 -7.43
N GLY A 161 -3.45 -9.37 -6.42
CA GLY A 161 -4.06 -8.18 -5.80
C GLY A 161 -4.47 -7.08 -6.79
N SER A 162 -3.69 -6.82 -7.84
CA SER A 162 -4.05 -5.83 -8.87
C SER A 162 -5.28 -6.21 -9.67
N ALA A 163 -5.47 -7.49 -9.99
CA ALA A 163 -6.65 -7.98 -10.69
C ALA A 163 -7.89 -7.89 -9.79
N VAL A 164 -7.73 -8.21 -8.49
CA VAL A 164 -8.80 -8.02 -7.50
C VAL A 164 -9.20 -6.54 -7.42
N GLY A 165 -8.24 -5.62 -7.35
CA GLY A 165 -8.50 -4.18 -7.35
C GLY A 165 -9.22 -3.71 -8.61
N PHE A 166 -8.78 -4.17 -9.79
CA PHE A 166 -9.42 -3.85 -11.06
C PHE A 166 -10.88 -4.31 -11.13
N LEU A 167 -11.15 -5.55 -10.72
CA LEU A 167 -12.52 -6.11 -10.72
C LEU A 167 -13.41 -5.54 -9.61
N SER A 168 -12.82 -4.94 -8.57
CA SER A 168 -13.56 -4.34 -7.44
C SER A 168 -13.76 -2.84 -7.59
N ALA A 169 -13.11 -2.19 -8.56
CA ALA A 169 -13.22 -0.77 -8.78
C ALA A 169 -14.58 -0.42 -9.42
N PRO A 170 -15.27 0.64 -8.97
CA PRO A 170 -16.43 1.15 -9.68
C PRO A 170 -16.01 1.65 -11.08
N VAL A 171 -16.94 1.60 -12.02
CA VAL A 171 -16.79 2.35 -13.27
C VAL A 171 -16.76 3.83 -12.91
N ALA A 172 -15.64 4.50 -13.20
CA ALA A 172 -15.42 5.89 -12.84
C ALA A 172 -14.72 6.65 -13.96
N TYR A 173 -15.02 7.94 -14.06
CA TYR A 173 -14.38 8.85 -15.00
C TYR A 173 -14.14 10.20 -14.31
N GLU A 174 -12.90 10.68 -14.36
CA GLU A 174 -12.49 11.94 -13.77
C GLU A 174 -12.12 12.95 -14.86
N VAL A 175 -12.75 14.12 -14.81
CA VAL A 175 -12.46 15.26 -15.67
C VAL A 175 -11.75 16.32 -14.84
N ALA A 176 -10.65 16.85 -15.36
CA ALA A 176 -9.96 17.99 -14.77
C ALA A 176 -9.89 19.17 -15.74
N ARG A 177 -10.06 20.39 -15.23
CA ARG A 177 -9.99 21.65 -15.99
C ARG A 177 -9.15 22.67 -15.22
N THR A 178 -8.16 23.24 -15.92
CA THR A 178 -7.38 24.36 -15.40
C THR A 178 -8.24 25.61 -15.35
N VAL A 179 -8.17 26.36 -14.25
CA VAL A 179 -8.86 27.65 -14.06
C VAL A 179 -7.84 28.78 -13.89
N LEU A 180 -6.79 28.54 -13.10
CA LEU A 180 -5.72 29.49 -12.76
C LEU A 180 -6.21 30.93 -12.52
N THR A 181 -6.82 31.16 -11.36
CA THR A 181 -7.26 32.49 -10.94
C THR A 181 -7.10 32.68 -9.43
N LEU A 182 -6.96 33.93 -8.98
CA LEU A 182 -7.01 34.23 -7.55
C LEU A 182 -8.42 33.95 -7.01
N THR A 183 -8.53 33.35 -5.82
CA THR A 183 -9.83 33.03 -5.20
C THR A 183 -10.71 34.27 -5.02
N GLU A 184 -10.10 35.42 -4.76
CA GLU A 184 -10.75 36.74 -4.66
C GLU A 184 -11.29 37.29 -5.99
N ARG A 185 -10.82 36.74 -7.13
CA ARG A 185 -11.14 37.21 -8.49
C ARG A 185 -11.85 36.14 -9.32
N VAL A 186 -12.43 35.14 -8.66
CA VAL A 186 -13.20 34.08 -9.33
C VAL A 186 -14.45 34.68 -9.97
N ASP A 187 -14.61 34.44 -11.27
CA ASP A 187 -15.88 34.63 -11.97
C ASP A 187 -16.80 33.44 -11.63
N LEU A 188 -17.72 33.67 -10.68
CA LEU A 188 -18.65 32.66 -10.19
C LEU A 188 -19.56 32.10 -11.30
N PRO A 189 -20.22 32.91 -12.15
CA PRO A 189 -20.98 32.42 -13.29
C PRO A 189 -20.16 31.51 -14.24
N ALA A 190 -18.94 31.91 -14.60
CA ALA A 190 -18.09 31.10 -15.48
C ALA A 190 -17.67 29.79 -14.80
N LEU A 191 -17.32 29.83 -13.51
CA LEU A 191 -16.93 28.65 -12.74
C LEU A 191 -18.10 27.67 -12.54
N ALA A 192 -19.31 28.20 -12.36
CA ALA A 192 -20.54 27.42 -12.28
C ALA A 192 -20.81 26.68 -13.60
N ALA A 193 -20.76 27.40 -14.73
CA ALA A 193 -20.93 26.81 -16.06
C ALA A 193 -19.87 25.75 -16.37
N LEU A 194 -18.62 25.97 -15.97
CA LEU A 194 -17.54 24.99 -16.11
C LEU A 194 -17.82 23.70 -15.33
N GLN A 195 -18.24 23.81 -14.06
CA GLN A 195 -18.59 22.64 -13.24
C GLN A 195 -19.77 21.85 -13.83
N ASP A 196 -20.77 22.55 -14.37
CA ASP A 196 -21.93 21.91 -15.00
C ASP A 196 -21.53 21.16 -16.29
N ALA A 197 -20.67 21.77 -17.11
CA ALA A 197 -20.14 21.13 -18.31
C ALA A 197 -19.29 19.88 -17.96
N MET A 198 -18.42 19.98 -16.94
CA MET A 198 -17.64 18.84 -16.45
C MET A 198 -18.53 17.70 -15.93
N ALA A 199 -19.61 18.05 -15.23
CA ALA A 199 -20.58 17.06 -14.74
C ALA A 199 -21.29 16.35 -15.89
N GLN A 200 -21.73 17.09 -16.92
CA GLN A 200 -22.36 16.52 -18.11
C GLN A 200 -21.42 15.61 -18.88
N GLU A 201 -20.16 16.02 -19.07
CA GLU A 201 -19.12 15.21 -19.71
C GLU A 201 -18.89 13.90 -18.94
N ALA A 202 -18.63 13.99 -17.64
CA ALA A 202 -18.30 12.81 -16.85
C ALA A 202 -19.47 11.83 -16.72
N THR A 203 -20.69 12.33 -16.53
CA THR A 203 -21.90 11.49 -16.50
C THR A 203 -22.24 10.91 -17.87
N GLY A 204 -21.96 11.62 -18.96
CA GLY A 204 -22.12 11.13 -20.33
C GLY A 204 -21.19 9.96 -20.68
N VAL A 205 -20.02 9.86 -20.02
CA VAL A 205 -19.10 8.72 -20.18
C VAL A 205 -19.49 7.56 -19.26
N VAL A 206 -19.80 7.83 -17.99
CA VAL A 206 -20.07 6.78 -16.99
C VAL A 206 -21.45 6.16 -17.17
N GLY A 207 -22.49 6.97 -17.39
CA GLY A 207 -23.87 6.52 -17.46
C GLY A 207 -24.12 5.35 -18.43
N PRO A 208 -23.63 5.41 -19.68
CA PRO A 208 -23.78 4.32 -20.65
C PRO A 208 -23.07 3.01 -20.26
N ALA A 209 -22.07 3.08 -19.38
CA ALA A 209 -21.32 1.91 -18.91
C ALA A 209 -21.94 1.26 -17.67
N LEU A 210 -22.98 1.85 -17.09
CA LEU A 210 -23.72 1.30 -15.95
C LEU A 210 -24.97 0.53 -16.38
N ALA A 211 -25.53 -0.25 -15.45
CA ALA A 211 -26.83 -0.87 -15.66
C ALA A 211 -27.94 0.18 -15.80
N PRO A 212 -29.01 -0.08 -16.59
CA PRO A 212 -30.12 0.86 -16.74
C PRO A 212 -30.72 1.24 -15.37
N GLY A 213 -30.79 2.55 -15.10
CA GLY A 213 -31.33 3.11 -13.86
C GLY A 213 -30.37 3.06 -12.66
N ALA A 214 -29.12 2.60 -12.83
CA ALA A 214 -28.12 2.66 -11.77
C ALA A 214 -27.76 4.12 -11.44
N PRO A 215 -27.53 4.46 -10.16
CA PRO A 215 -27.16 5.81 -9.75
C PRO A 215 -25.75 6.16 -10.23
N VAL A 216 -25.53 7.44 -10.53
CA VAL A 216 -24.20 8.02 -10.75
C VAL A 216 -23.91 8.98 -9.62
N HIS A 217 -22.79 8.75 -8.94
CA HIS A 217 -22.30 9.59 -7.85
C HIS A 217 -21.25 10.56 -8.38
N ILE A 218 -21.37 11.83 -8.00
CA ILE A 218 -20.43 12.89 -8.40
C ILE A 218 -19.67 13.36 -7.17
N SER A 219 -18.36 13.50 -7.31
CA SER A 219 -17.48 14.14 -6.33
C SER A 219 -16.67 15.24 -6.99
N LEU A 220 -16.46 16.35 -6.28
CA LEU A 220 -15.69 17.49 -6.78
C LEU A 220 -14.49 17.76 -5.87
N ALA A 221 -13.39 18.21 -6.46
CA ALA A 221 -12.24 18.71 -5.72
C ALA A 221 -11.58 19.88 -6.48
N ALA A 222 -10.98 20.79 -5.73
CA ALA A 222 -10.22 21.92 -6.24
C ALA A 222 -8.73 21.74 -5.92
N GLU A 223 -7.85 22.17 -6.82
CA GLU A 223 -6.42 22.27 -6.57
C GLU A 223 -6.08 23.73 -6.34
N LEU A 224 -5.51 24.04 -5.17
CA LEU A 224 -5.19 25.39 -4.75
C LEU A 224 -3.73 25.52 -4.35
N GLN A 225 -3.15 26.68 -4.56
CA GLN A 225 -1.80 27.01 -4.10
C GLN A 225 -1.74 28.45 -3.60
N TYR A 226 -0.70 28.78 -2.84
CA TYR A 226 -0.38 30.20 -2.68
C TYR A 226 0.25 30.73 -3.96
N GLN A 227 -0.07 31.98 -4.30
CA GLN A 227 0.47 32.63 -5.48
C GLN A 227 2.00 32.57 -5.52
N GLY A 228 2.54 32.16 -6.66
CA GLY A 228 3.98 31.99 -6.88
C GLY A 228 4.56 30.68 -6.36
N GLN A 229 3.75 29.80 -5.74
CA GLN A 229 4.18 28.44 -5.43
C GLN A 229 4.07 27.53 -6.66
N GLY A 230 4.89 26.48 -6.69
CA GLY A 230 4.90 25.47 -7.75
C GLY A 230 4.23 24.15 -7.35
N HIS A 231 3.49 24.11 -6.24
CA HIS A 231 2.84 22.89 -5.74
C HIS A 231 1.43 23.21 -5.24
N ALA A 232 0.44 22.52 -5.82
CA ALA A 232 -0.96 22.69 -5.47
C ALA A 232 -1.41 21.60 -4.49
N VAL A 233 -2.27 21.99 -3.55
CA VAL A 233 -2.94 21.10 -2.59
C VAL A 233 -4.35 20.83 -3.09
N ARG A 234 -4.69 19.54 -3.19
CA ARG A 234 -6.04 19.09 -3.56
C ARG A 234 -6.98 19.14 -2.36
N VAL A 235 -8.12 19.81 -2.52
CA VAL A 235 -9.14 20.03 -1.48
C VAL A 235 -10.49 19.47 -1.96
N PRO A 236 -11.10 18.51 -1.26
CA PRO A 236 -12.44 18.02 -1.60
C PRO A 236 -13.49 19.10 -1.36
N LEU A 237 -14.47 19.18 -2.27
CA LEU A 237 -15.59 20.11 -2.19
C LEU A 237 -16.86 19.36 -1.78
N ALA A 238 -17.56 19.86 -0.76
CA ALA A 238 -18.82 19.27 -0.29
C ALA A 238 -19.99 19.50 -1.27
N SER A 239 -19.89 20.55 -2.08
CA SER A 239 -20.89 20.94 -3.07
C SER A 239 -20.20 21.74 -4.19
N PRO A 240 -20.83 21.87 -5.37
CA PRO A 240 -20.36 22.80 -6.39
C PRO A 240 -20.21 24.23 -5.85
N LEU A 241 -19.25 24.97 -6.38
CA LEU A 241 -18.99 26.36 -6.01
C LEU A 241 -19.99 27.26 -6.73
N ARG A 242 -20.94 27.85 -6.00
CA ARG A 242 -22.04 28.67 -6.54
C ARG A 242 -22.10 30.07 -5.94
N SER A 243 -21.39 30.32 -4.84
CA SER A 243 -21.42 31.56 -4.09
C SER A 243 -20.05 31.94 -3.54
N GLY A 244 -19.88 33.20 -3.14
CA GLY A 244 -18.66 33.67 -2.46
C GLY A 244 -18.40 32.94 -1.14
N GLU A 245 -19.46 32.49 -0.45
CA GLU A 245 -19.32 31.67 0.76
C GLU A 245 -18.70 30.30 0.45
N ASP A 246 -19.03 29.69 -0.69
CA ASP A 246 -18.42 28.42 -1.11
C ASP A 246 -16.92 28.60 -1.38
N ILE A 247 -16.53 29.70 -2.02
CA ILE A 247 -15.13 30.05 -2.26
C ILE A 247 -14.39 30.27 -0.93
N ALA A 248 -15.01 30.97 0.02
CA ALA A 248 -14.44 31.18 1.34
C ALA A 248 -14.25 29.84 2.10
N ARG A 249 -15.23 28.93 2.05
CA ARG A 249 -15.12 27.60 2.66
C ARG A 249 -14.03 26.74 2.01
N MET A 250 -13.95 26.75 0.67
CA MET A 250 -12.87 26.08 -0.07
C MET A 250 -11.49 26.62 0.33
N THR A 251 -11.35 27.95 0.41
CA THR A 251 -10.09 28.61 0.79
C THR A 251 -9.69 28.28 2.24
N ALA A 252 -10.66 28.25 3.17
CA ALA A 252 -10.42 27.82 4.54
C ALA A 252 -9.98 26.35 4.62
N ALA A 253 -10.61 25.47 3.83
CA ALA A 253 -10.24 24.06 3.74
C ALA A 253 -8.82 23.87 3.15
N PHE A 254 -8.43 24.69 2.18
CA PHE A 254 -7.05 24.76 1.69
C PHE A 254 -6.06 25.09 2.81
N HIS A 255 -6.30 26.16 3.58
CA HIS A 255 -5.40 26.51 4.70
C HIS A 255 -5.28 25.37 5.73
N ALA A 256 -6.38 24.69 6.05
CA ALA A 256 -6.35 23.55 6.97
C ALA A 256 -5.56 22.36 6.41
N ALA A 257 -5.75 22.03 5.13
CA ALA A 257 -5.00 20.97 4.46
C ALA A 257 -3.50 21.33 4.36
N TYR A 258 -3.18 22.57 4.00
CA TYR A 258 -1.81 23.08 3.89
C TYR A 258 -1.08 23.01 5.23
N ARG A 259 -1.71 23.44 6.35
CA ARG A 259 -1.13 23.27 7.70
C ARG A 259 -0.90 21.81 8.09
N THR A 260 -1.77 20.92 7.65
CA THR A 260 -1.62 19.48 7.92
C THR A 260 -0.41 18.89 7.20
N ILE A 261 -0.15 19.33 5.96
CA ILE A 261 0.94 18.82 5.13
C ILE A 261 2.28 19.48 5.53
N TYR A 262 2.31 20.80 5.71
CA TYR A 262 3.55 21.58 5.86
C TYR A 262 3.80 22.13 7.27
N GLY A 263 2.86 21.96 8.21
CA GLY A 263 2.99 22.42 9.60
C GLY A 263 2.79 23.94 9.80
N THR A 264 2.63 24.72 8.74
CA THR A 264 2.37 26.17 8.76
C THR A 264 1.39 26.55 7.66
N ASP A 265 0.81 27.75 7.72
CA ASP A 265 0.16 28.42 6.60
C ASP A 265 0.86 29.75 6.26
N MET A 266 0.40 30.40 5.18
CA MET A 266 0.86 31.71 4.72
C MET A 266 -0.35 32.63 4.49
N PRO A 267 -1.05 33.07 5.55
CA PRO A 267 -2.33 33.78 5.42
C PRO A 267 -2.22 35.13 4.69
N ALA A 268 -1.03 35.73 4.65
CA ALA A 268 -0.77 36.97 3.92
C ALA A 268 -0.62 36.77 2.39
N ASN A 269 -0.44 35.53 1.94
CA ASN A 269 -0.24 35.23 0.53
C ASN A 269 -1.60 34.98 -0.16
N PRO A 270 -1.86 35.60 -1.32
CA PRO A 270 -3.05 35.31 -2.10
C PRO A 270 -3.14 33.83 -2.48
N VAL A 271 -4.35 33.29 -2.50
CA VAL A 271 -4.60 31.89 -2.89
C VAL A 271 -5.06 31.85 -4.36
N GLU A 272 -4.45 30.96 -5.13
CA GLU A 272 -4.78 30.67 -6.52
C GLU A 272 -5.57 29.36 -6.59
N LEU A 273 -6.74 29.39 -7.24
CA LEU A 273 -7.43 28.21 -7.74
C LEU A 273 -6.77 27.80 -9.06
N VAL A 274 -6.03 26.70 -9.03
CA VAL A 274 -5.25 26.21 -10.18
C VAL A 274 -6.14 25.38 -11.10
N ALA A 275 -6.87 24.42 -10.55
CA ALA A 275 -7.71 23.51 -11.31
C ALA A 275 -8.93 23.03 -10.51
N LEU A 276 -9.94 22.58 -11.25
CA LEU A 276 -11.05 21.79 -10.73
C LEU A 276 -10.96 20.36 -11.26
N SER A 277 -11.37 19.42 -10.44
CA SER A 277 -11.56 18.01 -10.80
C SER A 277 -12.94 17.55 -10.40
N LEU A 278 -13.56 16.75 -11.25
CA LEU A 278 -14.87 16.14 -11.02
C LEU A 278 -14.78 14.67 -11.40
N THR A 279 -15.14 13.80 -10.46
CA THR A 279 -15.20 12.35 -10.69
C THR A 279 -16.66 11.91 -10.65
N ALA A 280 -17.14 11.33 -11.75
CA ALA A 280 -18.38 10.58 -11.80
C ALA A 280 -18.07 9.09 -11.63
N GLN A 281 -18.85 8.37 -10.84
CA GLN A 281 -18.70 6.93 -10.65
C GLN A 281 -20.03 6.23 -10.38
N GLY A 282 -20.14 4.97 -10.80
CA GLY A 282 -21.23 4.09 -10.38
C GLY A 282 -21.00 3.48 -9.00
N ASP A 283 -21.90 2.60 -8.58
CA ASP A 283 -21.70 1.80 -7.38
C ASP A 283 -20.53 0.82 -7.57
N ALA A 284 -19.77 0.59 -6.50
CA ALA A 284 -18.76 -0.44 -6.51
C ALA A 284 -19.41 -1.82 -6.69
N PRO A 285 -18.85 -2.70 -7.53
CA PRO A 285 -19.37 -4.04 -7.69
C PRO A 285 -19.34 -4.78 -6.34
N PRO A 286 -20.35 -5.63 -6.06
CA PRO A 286 -20.42 -6.35 -4.80
C PRO A 286 -19.21 -7.28 -4.66
N MET A 287 -18.36 -7.01 -3.67
CA MET A 287 -17.25 -7.90 -3.35
C MET A 287 -17.78 -9.14 -2.64
N ARG A 288 -17.40 -10.32 -3.13
CA ARG A 288 -17.72 -11.58 -2.46
C ARG A 288 -17.02 -11.59 -1.10
N ALA A 289 -17.81 -11.71 -0.03
CA ALA A 289 -17.27 -11.85 1.32
C ALA A 289 -16.36 -13.10 1.38
N VAL A 290 -15.10 -12.89 1.74
CA VAL A 290 -14.19 -14.00 2.00
C VAL A 290 -14.58 -14.56 3.38
N PRO A 291 -14.98 -15.84 3.48
CA PRO A 291 -15.27 -16.44 4.78
C PRO A 291 -14.03 -16.32 5.67
N PRO A 292 -14.20 -16.07 6.97
CA PRO A 292 -13.07 -15.93 7.88
C PRO A 292 -12.17 -17.16 7.77
N ALA A 293 -10.87 -16.92 7.61
CA ALA A 293 -9.91 -18.01 7.52
C ALA A 293 -10.09 -18.94 8.74
N PRO A 294 -10.13 -20.26 8.54
CA PRO A 294 -10.18 -21.19 9.67
C PRO A 294 -9.01 -20.87 10.61
N PRO A 295 -9.21 -21.00 11.94
CA PRO A 295 -8.16 -20.70 12.91
C PRO A 295 -6.92 -21.47 12.51
N ALA A 296 -5.78 -20.75 12.43
CA ALA A 296 -4.52 -21.33 11.99
C ALA A 296 -4.27 -22.62 12.78
N ARG A 297 -4.43 -23.77 12.12
CA ARG A 297 -3.97 -25.04 12.67
C ARG A 297 -2.49 -24.85 12.93
N ARG A 298 -2.03 -25.12 14.16
CA ARG A 298 -0.60 -25.26 14.42
C ARG A 298 -0.08 -26.30 13.45
N ALA A 299 0.53 -25.86 12.36
CA ALA A 299 1.28 -26.76 11.51
C ALA A 299 2.30 -27.41 12.44
N GLY A 300 2.30 -28.74 12.49
CA GLY A 300 3.37 -29.46 13.17
C GLY A 300 4.69 -28.87 12.68
N ARG A 301 5.62 -28.61 13.60
CA ARG A 301 6.95 -28.07 13.27
C ARG A 301 7.62 -29.03 12.29
N ARG A 302 7.40 -28.85 10.99
CA ARG A 302 8.27 -29.41 9.98
C ARG A 302 9.57 -28.63 10.12
N PRO A 303 10.71 -29.27 10.42
CA PRO A 303 11.98 -28.57 10.33
C PRO A 303 12.05 -28.02 8.90
N MET A 304 12.12 -26.69 8.79
CA MET A 304 12.66 -26.04 7.60
C MET A 304 13.94 -26.81 7.25
N CYS A 305 14.02 -27.32 6.01
CA CYS A 305 14.91 -28.42 5.62
C CYS A 305 16.22 -28.42 6.43
N ARG A 306 16.50 -29.56 7.07
CA ARG A 306 17.73 -29.82 7.84
C ARG A 306 18.96 -29.96 6.92
N CYS A 307 18.99 -29.27 5.78
CA CYS A 307 20.21 -28.98 5.06
C CYS A 307 20.77 -27.70 5.69
N SER A 308 21.58 -27.90 6.74
CA SER A 308 22.50 -26.89 7.30
C SER A 308 21.97 -25.44 7.27
N THR A 309 20.79 -25.18 7.85
CA THR A 309 20.48 -23.80 8.25
C THR A 309 21.51 -23.47 9.33
N PRO A 310 22.46 -22.56 9.08
CA PRO A 310 23.49 -22.29 10.06
C PRO A 310 22.82 -21.76 11.33
N PRO A 311 23.31 -22.11 12.54
CA PRO A 311 22.73 -21.67 13.81
C PRO A 311 22.47 -20.16 13.86
N TRP A 312 23.25 -19.37 13.11
CA TRP A 312 23.14 -17.91 13.09
C TRP A 312 21.96 -17.33 12.31
N VAL A 313 21.26 -18.09 11.45
CA VAL A 313 19.95 -17.66 10.91
C VAL A 313 18.90 -17.59 12.03
N ARG A 314 19.12 -18.32 13.13
CA ARG A 314 18.33 -18.19 14.38
C ARG A 314 18.89 -17.15 15.35
N THR A 315 20.12 -16.68 15.18
CA THR A 315 20.80 -15.72 16.07
C THR A 315 21.14 -14.39 15.42
N TRP A 316 20.50 -14.03 14.30
CA TRP A 316 20.42 -12.63 13.91
C TRP A 316 19.86 -11.86 15.11
N PRO A 317 20.54 -10.82 15.62
CA PRO A 317 20.25 -10.28 16.93
C PRO A 317 18.85 -9.68 16.94
N SER A 318 17.90 -10.42 17.49
CA SER A 318 16.94 -9.84 18.42
C SER A 318 17.80 -9.18 19.50
N ALA A 319 17.99 -7.88 19.39
CA ALA A 319 18.60 -7.10 20.46
C ALA A 319 17.90 -7.49 21.77
N SER A 320 18.69 -8.04 22.69
CA SER A 320 18.42 -8.24 24.11
C SER A 320 17.01 -7.90 24.59
N MET A 321 16.17 -8.92 24.79
CA MET A 321 15.12 -8.84 25.79
C MET A 321 15.23 -10.04 26.74
N PRO A 322 15.13 -9.82 28.07
CA PRO A 322 15.05 -10.91 29.03
C PRO A 322 13.80 -11.73 28.76
N ALA A 323 13.85 -13.01 29.11
CA ALA A 323 12.75 -13.96 28.95
C ALA A 323 11.49 -13.51 29.72
N THR A 324 10.66 -12.69 29.10
CA THR A 324 9.26 -12.48 29.48
C THR A 324 8.37 -13.14 28.44
N ARG A 325 7.54 -14.07 28.92
CA ARG A 325 6.47 -14.75 28.19
C ARG A 325 5.86 -13.87 27.09
N CYS A 326 6.08 -14.26 25.84
CA CYS A 326 5.35 -13.73 24.69
C CYS A 326 3.84 -13.96 24.92
N PRO A 327 3.00 -12.91 25.07
CA PRO A 327 1.57 -13.09 25.09
C PRO A 327 1.15 -13.46 23.67
N ARG A 328 0.63 -14.69 23.56
CA ARG A 328 -0.08 -15.27 22.42
C ARG A 328 -0.63 -14.19 21.46
N ALA A 329 -0.10 -14.14 20.24
CA ALA A 329 -0.79 -13.50 19.13
C ALA A 329 -2.17 -14.17 18.98
N ARG A 330 -3.22 -13.53 19.51
CA ARG A 330 -4.59 -13.90 19.22
C ARG A 330 -4.91 -13.30 17.87
N ALA A 331 -5.24 -14.15 16.90
CA ALA A 331 -6.11 -13.72 15.83
C ALA A 331 -7.47 -13.40 16.49
N SER A 332 -7.79 -12.11 16.63
CA SER A 332 -9.13 -11.70 17.05
C SER A 332 -10.01 -11.60 15.82
N THR A 333 -10.85 -12.61 15.59
CA THR A 333 -12.07 -12.46 14.80
C THR A 333 -13.13 -11.85 15.71
N ALA A 334 -13.52 -10.60 15.45
CA ALA A 334 -14.75 -10.06 15.99
C ALA A 334 -15.90 -10.62 15.13
N LEU A 335 -16.70 -11.52 15.70
CA LEU A 335 -18.00 -11.91 15.14
C LEU A 335 -19.10 -11.28 16.01
N PRO A 336 -20.19 -10.74 15.42
CA PRO A 336 -21.34 -10.25 16.15
C PRO A 336 -22.22 -11.43 16.59
N GLY A 337 -22.56 -11.48 17.88
CA GLY A 337 -23.53 -12.43 18.42
C GLY A 337 -24.91 -11.79 18.54
N SER A 338 -25.86 -12.25 17.71
CA SER A 338 -27.31 -12.21 17.89
C SER A 338 -27.74 -13.15 19.03
N GLY A 339 -28.86 -13.02 19.77
CA GLY A 339 -29.95 -12.04 19.82
C GLY A 339 -31.02 -12.44 20.88
N GLY A 340 -31.68 -11.45 21.48
CA GLY A 340 -33.13 -11.41 21.84
C GLY A 340 -33.61 -11.99 23.19
N PRO A 341 -34.81 -11.62 23.72
CA PRO A 341 -35.91 -10.83 23.11
C PRO A 341 -36.44 -9.63 23.94
N ASP A 342 -37.32 -8.84 23.32
CA ASP A 342 -38.43 -8.04 23.84
C ASP A 342 -38.31 -7.27 25.18
N HIS A 343 -38.40 -5.93 25.10
CA HIS A 343 -39.62 -5.25 25.57
C HIS A 343 -39.71 -3.80 25.08
N HIS A 344 -40.87 -3.49 24.53
CA HIS A 344 -41.37 -2.17 24.17
C HIS A 344 -41.36 -1.13 25.33
N LEU A 345 -41.41 0.14 24.92
CA LEU A 345 -42.14 1.27 25.56
C LEU A 345 -41.48 1.96 26.78
N ARG A 346 -40.84 3.12 26.54
CA ARG A 346 -41.40 4.49 26.77
C ARG A 346 -40.32 5.52 27.14
N ALA A 347 -40.40 6.65 26.44
CA ALA A 347 -39.77 7.91 26.81
C ALA A 347 -40.37 8.51 28.10
N ARG A 348 -39.51 9.16 28.88
CA ARG A 348 -39.70 10.32 29.80
C ARG A 348 -38.35 10.44 30.57
N GLY A 349 -37.61 11.55 30.58
CA GLY A 349 -38.04 12.93 30.72
C GLY A 349 -37.99 13.33 32.20
N LEU A 350 -37.10 14.29 32.50
CA LEU A 350 -37.08 15.22 33.64
C LEU A 350 -36.33 14.86 34.97
N VAL A 351 -35.32 15.71 35.21
CA VAL A 351 -35.20 16.66 36.35
C VAL A 351 -34.35 16.28 37.57
N ARG A 352 -33.30 17.11 37.74
CA ARG A 352 -32.54 17.41 38.95
C ARG A 352 -33.46 17.78 40.13
N ARG A 353 -33.17 17.25 41.33
CA ARG A 353 -33.59 17.87 42.60
C ARG A 353 -32.41 17.96 43.56
N GLY A 354 -32.28 19.15 44.16
CA GLY A 354 -31.23 19.56 45.10
C GLY A 354 -31.44 19.04 46.53
N PRO A 355 -30.65 19.56 47.49
CA PRO A 355 -30.46 18.97 48.82
C PRO A 355 -31.60 19.33 49.80
N PRO A 356 -31.78 18.53 50.88
CA PRO A 356 -32.86 18.72 51.85
C PRO A 356 -32.51 19.76 52.94
N PRO A 357 -33.50 20.40 53.58
CA PRO A 357 -33.27 21.26 54.73
C PRO A 357 -33.54 20.57 56.09
N ALA A 358 -32.81 21.10 57.07
CA ALA A 358 -33.12 21.35 58.49
C ALA A 358 -33.29 20.18 59.50
N THR A 359 -32.36 20.17 60.46
CA THR A 359 -32.61 20.72 61.82
C THR A 359 -31.50 21.69 62.18
#